data_AF-A0A958XJW4-F1
#
_entry.id   AF-A0A958XJW4-F1
#
_cell.length_a   1.000
_cell.length_b   1.000
_cell.length_c   1.000
_cell.angle_alpha   90.00
_cell.angle_beta   90.00
_cell.angle_gamma   90.00
#
_symmetry.space_group_name_H-M   'P 1'
#
loop_
_entity.id
_entity.type
_entity.pdbx_description
1 polymer ?
#
loop_
_entity_poly.entity_id
_entity_poly.type
_entity_poly.pdbx_seq_one_letter_code
_entity_poly.pdbx_strand_id
1 'polypeptide(L)'
;MKKLLLFLLVLPVLYSSPANAQTANSGDQITLVCKIVGESGNSPAISLYEQIGMAYQEVATGQREEDGSYVIRLPKSEPRMYSIGFNDQQNGRIILGSEKELTLWANIQFMQKGRTVGSDINKAFYDVQTQVEALASTSDDLRNALRQARATRNAESIKEASQKRVQTNHGKILG
;
A
#
# COMPACT_ATOMS: atom_id res chain seq x y z
N MET A 1 27.28 56.59 -31.45
CA MET A 1 26.32 55.49 -31.77
C MET A 1 26.38 54.48 -30.65
N LYS A 2 25.58 54.66 -29.59
CA LYS A 2 25.71 53.90 -28.33
C LYS A 2 24.41 53.97 -27.53
N LYS A 3 23.29 53.57 -28.13
CA LYS A 3 21.97 53.49 -27.47
C LYS A 3 21.08 52.48 -28.20
N LEU A 4 21.40 51.19 -28.14
CA LEU A 4 20.46 50.15 -28.61
C LEU A 4 20.80 48.76 -28.09
N LEU A 5 21.06 48.62 -26.78
CA LEU A 5 21.37 47.31 -26.18
C LEU A 5 21.02 47.27 -24.69
N LEU A 6 19.85 47.81 -24.32
CA LEU A 6 19.41 47.84 -22.91
C LEU A 6 17.87 47.84 -22.79
N PHE A 7 17.20 46.97 -23.57
CA PHE A 7 15.74 46.84 -23.54
C PHE A 7 15.27 45.38 -23.72
N LEU A 8 16.05 44.40 -23.27
CA LEU A 8 15.74 42.98 -23.40
C LEU A 8 16.08 42.19 -22.12
N LEU A 9 15.85 42.79 -20.95
CA LEU A 9 16.11 42.16 -19.65
C LEU A 9 15.05 42.52 -18.60
N VAL A 10 13.80 42.78 -19.00
CA VAL A 10 12.68 42.98 -18.07
C VAL A 10 11.39 42.53 -18.73
N LEU A 11 10.99 41.26 -18.53
CA LEU A 11 9.63 40.69 -18.65
C LEU A 11 9.73 39.14 -18.57
N PRO A 12 8.81 38.43 -17.90
CA PRO A 12 8.45 38.52 -16.48
C PRO A 12 8.64 37.15 -15.77
N VAL A 13 9.22 37.16 -14.56
CA VAL A 13 9.19 36.03 -13.61
C VAL A 13 7.84 36.04 -12.91
N LEU A 14 6.78 35.63 -13.60
CA LEU A 14 5.46 35.42 -13.00
C LEU A 14 4.78 34.36 -13.86
N TYR A 15 4.73 33.11 -13.40
CA TYR A 15 3.65 32.13 -13.64
C TYR A 15 4.12 30.74 -13.18
N SER A 16 4.19 30.58 -11.87
CA SER A 16 4.02 29.28 -11.23
C SER A 16 3.48 29.53 -9.82
N SER A 17 2.22 29.99 -9.76
CA SER A 17 1.42 29.82 -8.56
C SER A 17 1.23 28.31 -8.36
N PRO A 18 1.72 27.68 -7.29
CA PRO A 18 1.26 26.34 -6.96
C PRO A 18 -0.24 26.43 -6.73
N ALA A 19 -0.97 25.60 -7.48
CA ALA A 19 -2.40 25.44 -7.37
C ALA A 19 -2.79 25.09 -5.94
N ASN A 20 -3.78 25.82 -5.41
CA ASN A 20 -4.67 25.43 -4.31
C ASN A 20 -4.07 24.54 -3.21
N ALA A 21 -3.44 25.16 -2.22
CA ALA A 21 -3.56 24.65 -0.86
C ALA A 21 -5.00 24.92 -0.39
N GLN A 22 -5.92 23.98 -0.66
CA GLN A 22 -7.21 23.95 0.00
C GLN A 22 -6.93 23.84 1.51
N THR A 23 -7.19 24.92 2.25
CA THR A 23 -7.29 24.89 3.69
C THR A 23 -8.47 23.97 4.06
N ALA A 24 -8.16 22.70 4.30
CA ALA A 24 -9.13 21.72 4.75
C ALA A 24 -9.71 22.19 6.09
N ASN A 25 -11.04 22.36 6.14
CA ASN A 25 -11.77 22.52 7.38
C ASN A 25 -11.39 21.37 8.33
N SER A 26 -10.96 21.71 9.54
CA SER A 26 -10.43 20.78 10.56
C SER A 26 -11.42 19.71 11.03
N GLY A 27 -12.68 19.74 10.57
CA GLY A 27 -13.71 18.75 10.88
C GLY A 27 -13.74 17.53 9.95
N ASP A 28 -13.07 17.56 8.80
CA ASP A 28 -13.21 16.55 7.74
C ASP A 28 -11.84 15.90 7.42
N GLN A 29 -11.15 15.46 8.46
CA GLN A 29 -9.86 14.79 8.37
C GLN A 29 -9.96 13.32 8.78
N ILE A 30 -9.21 12.48 8.07
CA ILE A 30 -8.92 11.10 8.41
C ILE A 30 -7.68 11.10 9.31
N THR A 31 -7.78 10.48 10.47
CA THR A 31 -6.62 10.27 11.36
C THR A 31 -6.17 8.82 11.26
N LEU A 32 -4.94 8.61 10.78
CA LEU A 32 -4.29 7.31 10.75
C LEU A 32 -3.24 7.23 11.85
N VAL A 33 -3.46 6.34 12.82
CA VAL A 33 -2.54 6.06 13.92
C VAL A 33 -1.76 4.78 13.60
N CYS A 34 -0.45 4.88 13.50
CA CYS A 34 0.43 3.78 13.12
C CYS A 34 1.25 3.30 14.31
N LYS A 35 1.03 2.04 14.69
CA LYS A 35 1.74 1.36 15.77
C LYS A 35 2.66 0.32 15.16
N ILE A 36 3.93 0.70 14.99
CA ILE A 36 4.93 -0.09 14.30
C ILE A 36 5.87 -0.75 15.32
N VAL A 37 5.92 -2.08 15.31
CA VAL A 37 6.77 -2.89 16.20
C VAL A 37 8.09 -3.24 15.49
N GLY A 38 9.18 -3.26 16.25
CA GLY A 38 10.51 -3.66 15.76
C GLY A 38 11.32 -2.54 15.11
N GLU A 39 10.80 -1.31 15.14
CA GLU A 39 11.55 -0.12 14.74
C GLU A 39 12.70 0.13 15.74
N SER A 40 13.92 0.37 15.26
CA SER A 40 15.11 0.55 16.11
C SER A 40 15.17 1.94 16.78
N GLY A 41 14.03 2.59 16.95
CA GLY A 41 13.82 3.79 17.77
C GLY A 41 14.33 5.11 17.22
N ASN A 42 14.82 5.17 15.98
CA ASN A 42 15.49 6.36 15.42
C ASN A 42 14.78 6.99 14.21
N SER A 43 13.66 6.45 13.75
CA SER A 43 12.92 7.06 12.64
C SER A 43 12.01 8.16 13.19
N PRO A 44 12.26 9.44 12.88
CA PRO A 44 11.43 10.53 13.42
C PRO A 44 10.04 10.56 12.77
N ALA A 45 9.91 9.98 11.58
CA ALA A 45 8.70 10.08 10.78
C ALA A 45 8.44 8.81 9.96
N ILE A 46 7.17 8.63 9.59
CA ILE A 46 6.69 7.63 8.63
C ILE A 46 5.97 8.35 7.49
N SER A 47 6.16 7.86 6.27
CA SER A 47 5.58 8.49 5.08
C SER A 47 4.42 7.67 4.53
N LEU A 48 3.42 8.36 4.01
CA LEU A 48 2.34 7.83 3.21
C LEU A 48 2.60 8.18 1.74
N TYR A 49 2.47 7.17 0.89
CA TYR A 49 2.72 7.26 -0.53
C TYR A 49 1.48 6.89 -1.33
N GLU A 50 1.21 7.61 -2.40
CA GLU A 50 0.24 7.25 -3.43
C GLU A 50 1.01 6.70 -4.64
N GLN A 51 0.51 5.61 -5.24
CA GLN A 51 1.11 5.07 -6.44
C GLN A 51 0.56 5.81 -7.67
N ILE A 52 1.44 6.47 -8.43
CA ILE A 52 1.10 7.19 -9.65
C ILE A 52 1.82 6.52 -10.82
N GLY A 53 1.07 5.68 -11.54
CA GLY A 53 1.63 4.81 -12.58
C GLY A 53 2.59 3.79 -11.99
N MET A 54 3.88 3.90 -12.35
CA MET A 54 4.95 3.04 -11.82
C MET A 54 5.75 3.68 -10.68
N ALA A 55 5.46 4.92 -10.31
CA ALA A 55 6.19 5.65 -9.27
C ALA A 55 5.36 5.77 -8.00
N TYR A 56 6.04 5.99 -6.87
CA TYR A 56 5.43 6.38 -5.61
C TYR A 56 5.65 7.87 -5.38
N GLN A 57 4.61 8.58 -4.97
CA GLN A 57 4.69 9.97 -4.54
C GLN A 57 4.33 10.06 -3.06
N GLU A 58 5.17 10.71 -2.25
CA GLU A 58 4.82 11.03 -0.87
C GLU A 58 3.68 12.06 -0.84
N VAL A 59 2.61 11.73 -0.13
CA VAL A 59 1.40 12.57 -0.02
C VAL A 59 1.21 13.15 1.37
N ALA A 60 1.73 12.48 2.39
CA ALA A 60 1.72 12.96 3.77
C ALA A 60 2.77 12.24 4.61
N THR A 61 3.13 12.87 5.72
CA THR A 61 4.14 12.36 6.64
C THR A 61 3.63 12.49 8.07
N GLY A 62 3.79 11.42 8.85
CA GLY A 62 3.39 11.34 10.24
C GLY A 62 4.60 11.40 11.14
N GLN A 63 4.54 12.25 12.16
CA GLN A 63 5.59 12.35 13.17
C GLN A 63 5.35 11.31 14.26
N ARG A 64 6.45 10.89 14.89
CA ARG A 64 6.40 10.02 16.07
C ARG A 64 5.94 10.81 17.29
N GLU A 65 4.93 10.29 17.98
CA GLU A 65 4.39 10.82 19.22
C GLU A 65 5.12 10.23 20.45
N GLU A 66 4.86 10.80 21.64
CA GLU A 66 5.47 10.36 22.90
C GLU A 66 5.18 8.89 23.24
N ASP A 67 4.01 8.38 22.81
CA ASP A 67 3.62 6.98 23.00
C ASP A 67 4.29 6.01 22.01
N GLY A 68 5.14 6.53 21.12
CA GLY A 68 5.85 5.78 20.10
C GLY A 68 5.02 5.44 18.86
N SER A 69 3.76 5.88 18.79
CA SER A 69 2.94 5.80 17.58
C SER A 69 3.30 6.89 16.57
N TYR A 70 2.95 6.70 15.31
CA TYR A 70 3.07 7.72 14.28
C TYR A 70 1.68 8.16 13.84
N VAL A 71 1.41 9.46 13.80
CA VAL A 71 0.08 9.97 13.47
C VAL A 71 0.11 10.74 12.16
N ILE A 72 -0.70 10.29 11.20
CA ILE A 72 -0.89 10.94 9.90
C ILE A 72 -2.31 11.51 9.85
N ARG A 73 -2.44 12.77 9.39
CA ARG A 73 -3.73 13.41 9.16
C ARG A 73 -3.86 13.79 7.70
N LEU A 74 -4.98 13.41 7.09
CA LEU A 74 -5.28 13.65 5.69
C LEU A 74 -6.69 14.22 5.56
N PRO A 75 -6.96 15.06 4.54
CA PRO A 75 -8.33 15.42 4.23
C PRO A 75 -9.14 14.17 3.83
N LYS A 76 -10.42 14.16 4.18
CA LYS A 76 -11.34 13.12 3.74
C LYS A 76 -11.43 13.09 2.22
N SER A 77 -11.49 11.90 1.64
CA SER A 77 -11.53 11.71 0.18
C SER A 77 -12.36 10.49 -0.20
N GLU A 78 -12.53 10.26 -1.50
CA GLU A 78 -12.94 8.92 -1.94
C GLU A 78 -11.90 7.88 -1.52
N PRO A 79 -12.30 6.62 -1.25
CA PRO A 79 -11.39 5.54 -0.89
C PRO A 79 -10.29 5.34 -1.93
N ARG A 80 -9.04 5.49 -1.51
CA ARG A 80 -7.85 5.29 -2.34
C ARG A 80 -6.86 4.37 -1.66
N MET A 81 -6.10 3.64 -2.47
CA MET A 81 -5.03 2.76 -1.99
C MET A 81 -3.76 3.58 -1.81
N TYR A 82 -3.22 3.54 -0.60
CA TYR A 82 -1.96 4.14 -0.22
C TYR A 82 -0.97 3.07 0.23
N SER A 83 0.31 3.44 0.20
CA SER A 83 1.41 2.66 0.74
C SER A 83 2.02 3.42 1.91
N ILE A 84 2.25 2.76 3.05
CA ILE A 84 2.80 3.39 4.25
C ILE A 84 4.09 2.71 4.69
N GLY A 85 5.13 3.49 4.95
CA GLY A 85 6.44 2.97 5.33
C GLY A 85 7.46 4.06 5.62
N PHE A 86 8.63 3.63 6.11
CA PHE A 86 9.78 4.52 6.36
C PHE A 86 10.57 4.84 5.08
N ASN A 87 10.31 4.10 4.01
CA ASN A 87 10.83 4.32 2.66
C ASN A 87 9.77 3.84 1.66
N ASP A 88 10.10 3.87 0.37
CA ASP A 88 9.25 3.46 -0.74
C ASP A 88 9.35 1.95 -1.08
N GLN A 89 10.24 1.20 -0.42
CA GLN A 89 10.50 -0.21 -0.70
C GLN A 89 9.78 -1.18 0.25
N GLN A 90 9.66 -0.83 1.54
CA GLN A 90 9.11 -1.69 2.60
C GLN A 90 7.80 -1.14 3.16
N ASN A 91 6.75 -1.22 2.34
CA ASN A 91 5.51 -0.48 2.59
C ASN A 91 4.36 -1.45 2.90
N GLY A 92 3.48 -1.08 3.83
CA GLY A 92 2.17 -1.69 4.02
C GLY A 92 1.15 -1.05 3.09
N ARG A 93 0.19 -1.82 2.58
CA ARG A 93 -0.91 -1.28 1.76
C ARG A 93 -2.11 -0.98 2.65
N ILE A 94 -2.73 0.17 2.43
CA ILE A 94 -3.86 0.63 3.24
C ILE A 94 -4.83 1.43 2.37
N ILE A 95 -6.12 1.25 2.58
CA ILE A 95 -7.17 2.03 1.93
C ILE A 95 -7.60 3.13 2.90
N LEU A 96 -7.62 4.38 2.44
CA LEU A 96 -8.09 5.53 3.22
C LEU A 96 -9.10 6.34 2.40
N GLY A 97 -10.18 6.79 3.02
CA GLY A 97 -11.04 7.80 2.40
C GLY A 97 -12.25 8.19 3.24
N SER A 98 -12.98 7.21 3.77
CA SER A 98 -14.27 7.44 4.43
C SER A 98 -14.19 7.50 5.96
N GLU A 99 -13.11 6.97 6.53
CA GLU A 99 -12.94 6.73 7.95
C GLU A 99 -12.56 8.01 8.71
N LYS A 100 -13.09 8.17 9.93
CA LYS A 100 -12.68 9.28 10.81
C LYS A 100 -11.32 8.99 11.45
N GLU A 101 -11.16 7.77 11.95
CA GLU A 101 -9.96 7.32 12.64
C GLU A 101 -9.69 5.85 12.30
N LEU A 102 -8.43 5.52 12.04
CA LEU A 102 -7.96 4.19 11.69
C LEU A 102 -6.66 3.92 12.43
N THR A 103 -6.53 2.73 13.02
CA THR A 103 -5.24 2.30 13.60
C THR A 103 -4.61 1.21 12.76
N LEU A 104 -3.37 1.39 12.31
CA LEU A 104 -2.54 0.36 11.68
C LEU A 104 -1.58 -0.24 12.72
N TRP A 105 -1.61 -1.56 12.84
CA TRP A 105 -0.64 -2.34 13.60
C TRP A 105 0.24 -3.14 12.66
N ALA A 106 1.55 -2.92 12.68
CA ALA A 106 2.45 -3.62 11.79
C ALA A 106 3.82 -3.90 12.44
N ASN A 107 4.56 -4.83 11.87
CA ASN A 107 5.97 -5.04 12.18
C ASN A 107 6.79 -4.42 11.04
N ILE A 108 7.88 -3.70 11.35
CA ILE A 108 8.72 -3.02 10.36
C ILE A 108 9.25 -3.98 9.27
N GLN A 109 9.59 -5.22 9.63
CA GLN A 109 10.10 -6.23 8.68
C GLN A 109 8.99 -6.81 7.80
N PHE A 110 7.74 -6.72 8.26
CA PHE A 110 6.58 -7.33 7.62
C PHE A 110 5.43 -6.32 7.49
N MET A 111 5.75 -5.09 7.05
CA MET A 111 4.76 -4.01 6.91
C MET A 111 3.56 -4.40 6.04
N GLN A 112 3.79 -5.22 5.02
CA GLN A 112 2.76 -5.75 4.13
C GLN A 112 1.72 -6.64 4.83
N LYS A 113 2.04 -7.17 6.02
CA LYS A 113 1.15 -7.99 6.86
C LYS A 113 0.49 -7.18 7.97
N GLY A 114 0.58 -5.86 7.90
CA GLY A 114 -0.06 -4.96 8.84
C GLY A 114 -1.57 -5.19 8.91
N ARG A 115 -2.14 -4.96 10.08
CA ARG A 115 -3.58 -5.07 10.34
C ARG A 115 -4.15 -3.73 10.72
N THR A 116 -5.27 -3.40 10.12
CA THR A 116 -6.01 -2.18 10.42
C THR A 116 -7.18 -2.46 11.36
N VAL A 117 -7.42 -1.56 12.31
CA VAL A 117 -8.57 -1.56 13.22
C VAL A 117 -9.35 -0.27 13.02
N GLY A 118 -10.65 -0.37 12.77
CA GLY A 118 -11.51 0.79 12.49
C GLY A 118 -11.87 1.03 11.02
N SER A 119 -11.57 0.09 10.12
CA SER A 119 -12.01 0.14 8.71
C SER A 119 -12.50 -1.22 8.23
N ASP A 120 -13.78 -1.30 7.85
CA ASP A 120 -14.37 -2.50 7.25
C ASP A 120 -13.81 -2.77 5.85
N ILE A 121 -13.47 -1.72 5.11
CA ILE A 121 -12.89 -1.84 3.76
C ILE A 121 -11.51 -2.48 3.83
N ASN A 122 -10.65 -2.03 4.76
CA ASN A 122 -9.33 -2.64 4.93
C ASN A 122 -9.42 -4.09 5.46
N LYS A 123 -10.42 -4.39 6.29
CA LYS A 123 -10.68 -5.77 6.71
C LYS A 123 -11.02 -6.67 5.52
N ALA A 124 -11.96 -6.24 4.66
CA ALA A 124 -12.30 -6.97 3.46
C ALA A 124 -11.09 -7.13 2.51
N PHE A 125 -10.27 -6.08 2.37
CA PHE A 125 -9.03 -6.14 1.60
C PHE A 125 -8.05 -7.19 2.15
N TYR A 126 -7.84 -7.22 3.47
CA TYR A 126 -7.00 -8.22 4.13
C TYR A 126 -7.51 -9.66 3.89
N ASP A 127 -8.82 -9.86 3.95
CA ASP A 127 -9.43 -11.18 3.70
C ASP A 127 -9.18 -11.63 2.26
N VAL A 128 -9.35 -10.74 1.28
CA VAL A 128 -9.04 -11.02 -0.13
C VAL A 128 -7.56 -11.33 -0.32
N GLN A 129 -6.67 -10.53 0.27
CA GLN A 129 -5.22 -10.78 0.18
C GLN A 129 -4.87 -12.16 0.75
N THR A 130 -5.42 -12.52 1.91
CA THR A 130 -5.20 -13.82 2.55
C THR A 130 -5.68 -14.97 1.66
N GLN A 131 -6.83 -14.81 0.99
CA GLN A 131 -7.34 -15.82 0.06
C GLN A 131 -6.45 -15.98 -1.18
N VAL A 132 -5.93 -14.88 -1.73
CA VAL A 132 -4.98 -14.89 -2.86
C VAL A 132 -3.68 -15.60 -2.47
N GLU A 133 -3.13 -15.27 -1.29
CA GLU A 133 -1.92 -15.92 -0.78
C GLU A 133 -2.12 -17.43 -0.57
N ALA A 134 -3.26 -17.84 0.01
CA ALA A 134 -3.60 -19.25 0.17
C ALA A 134 -3.75 -19.99 -1.17
N LEU A 135 -4.36 -19.34 -2.18
CA LEU A 135 -4.49 -19.90 -3.52
C LEU A 135 -3.13 -20.03 -4.22
N ALA A 136 -2.25 -19.05 -4.08
CA ALA A 136 -0.90 -19.08 -4.63
C ALA A 136 -0.09 -20.24 -4.03
N SER A 137 -0.10 -20.38 -2.70
CA SER A 137 0.56 -21.50 -1.99
C SER A 137 0.05 -22.85 -2.48
N THR A 138 -1.28 -23.02 -2.55
CA THR A 138 -1.90 -24.26 -3.02
C THR A 138 -1.49 -24.57 -4.47
N SER A 139 -1.39 -23.55 -5.32
CA SER A 139 -0.99 -23.70 -6.72
C SER A 139 0.46 -24.18 -6.85
N ASP A 140 1.35 -23.68 -6.01
CA ASP A 140 2.76 -24.08 -6.01
C ASP A 140 2.96 -25.49 -5.47
N ASP A 141 2.23 -25.88 -4.42
CA ASP A 141 2.22 -27.26 -3.92
C ASP A 141 1.78 -28.24 -5.02
N LEU A 142 0.70 -27.90 -5.75
CA LEU A 142 0.21 -28.72 -6.85
C LEU A 142 1.20 -28.80 -8.02
N ARG A 143 1.92 -27.72 -8.32
CA ARG A 143 3.00 -27.72 -9.34
C ARG A 143 4.16 -28.61 -8.92
N ASN A 144 4.56 -28.55 -7.66
CA ASN A 144 5.63 -29.38 -7.11
C ASN A 144 5.25 -30.86 -7.09
N ALA A 145 4.02 -31.19 -6.65
CA ALA A 145 3.49 -32.54 -6.68
C ALA A 145 3.47 -33.11 -8.11
N LEU A 146 3.01 -32.31 -9.09
CA LEU A 146 3.00 -32.73 -10.50
C LEU A 146 4.42 -32.94 -11.05
N ARG A 147 5.38 -32.08 -10.68
CA ARG A 147 6.79 -32.21 -11.09
C ARG A 147 7.39 -33.51 -10.52
N GLN A 148 7.15 -33.80 -9.25
CA GLN A 148 7.60 -35.04 -8.60
C GLN A 148 6.96 -36.28 -9.22
N ALA A 149 5.64 -36.26 -9.44
CA ALA A 149 4.91 -37.35 -10.09
C ALA A 149 5.44 -37.68 -11.50
N ARG A 150 5.80 -36.63 -12.27
CA ARG A 150 6.44 -36.79 -13.59
C ARG A 150 7.86 -37.36 -13.49
N ALA A 151 8.64 -36.92 -12.49
CA ALA A 151 9.99 -37.43 -12.27
C ALA A 151 10.00 -38.93 -11.87
N THR A 152 9.00 -39.38 -11.11
CA THR A 152 8.87 -40.77 -10.67
C THR A 152 8.19 -41.69 -11.71
N ARG A 153 7.78 -41.15 -12.87
CA ARG A 153 7.04 -41.87 -13.94
C ARG A 153 5.79 -42.62 -13.43
N ASN A 154 5.20 -42.19 -12.32
CA ASN A 154 4.01 -42.82 -11.78
C ASN A 154 2.76 -42.19 -12.41
N ALA A 155 2.11 -42.92 -13.33
CA ALA A 155 0.97 -42.42 -14.10
C ALA A 155 -0.28 -42.11 -13.23
N GLU A 156 -0.41 -42.77 -12.08
CA GLU A 156 -1.54 -42.62 -11.16
C GLU A 156 -1.45 -41.31 -10.38
N SER A 157 -0.26 -40.99 -9.85
CA SER A 157 -0.03 -39.71 -9.15
C SER A 157 -0.10 -38.49 -10.09
N ILE A 158 0.18 -38.66 -11.39
CA ILE A 158 -0.02 -37.62 -12.40
C ILE A 158 -1.51 -37.33 -12.61
N LYS A 159 -2.36 -38.36 -12.69
CA LYS A 159 -3.82 -38.19 -12.85
C LYS A 159 -4.43 -37.53 -11.62
N GLU A 160 -4.09 -37.98 -10.41
CA GLU A 160 -4.59 -37.40 -9.15
C GLU A 160 -4.18 -35.93 -8.99
N ALA A 161 -2.91 -35.58 -9.24
CA ALA A 161 -2.44 -34.20 -9.16
C ALA A 161 -3.13 -33.30 -10.20
N SER A 162 -3.43 -33.82 -11.39
CA SER A 162 -4.15 -33.07 -12.44
C SER A 162 -5.62 -32.84 -12.09
N GLN A 163 -6.31 -33.84 -11.51
CA GLN A 163 -7.71 -33.71 -11.10
C GLN A 163 -7.87 -32.74 -9.92
N LYS A 164 -6.96 -32.79 -8.93
CA LYS A 164 -6.93 -31.82 -7.83
C LYS A 164 -6.77 -30.38 -8.33
N ARG A 165 -5.92 -30.14 -9.34
CA ARG A 165 -5.79 -28.80 -9.95
C ARG A 165 -7.09 -28.30 -10.60
N VAL A 166 -7.82 -29.17 -11.29
CA VAL A 166 -9.09 -28.79 -11.95
C VAL A 166 -10.17 -28.49 -10.91
N GLN A 167 -10.26 -29.30 -9.85
CA GLN A 167 -11.23 -29.09 -8.77
C GLN A 167 -10.95 -27.82 -7.96
N THR A 168 -9.69 -27.53 -7.61
CA THR A 168 -9.33 -26.29 -6.91
C THR A 168 -9.64 -25.04 -7.75
N ASN A 169 -9.49 -25.13 -9.07
CA ASN A 169 -9.83 -24.03 -9.97
C ASN A 169 -11.34 -23.84 -10.20
N HIS A 170 -12.17 -24.88 -10.05
CA HIS A 170 -13.63 -24.78 -10.22
C HIS A 170 -14.38 -24.55 -8.91
N GLY A 171 -13.87 -25.03 -7.77
CA GLY A 171 -14.56 -24.94 -6.47
C GLY A 171 -14.49 -23.58 -5.77
N LYS A 172 -13.61 -22.66 -6.20
CA LYS A 172 -13.43 -21.33 -5.55
C LYS A 172 -13.89 -20.13 -6.38
N ILE A 173 -14.33 -20.32 -7.63
CA ILE A 173 -14.85 -19.23 -8.49
C ILE A 173 -16.36 -18.99 -8.25
N LEU A 174 -17.03 -19.89 -7.52
CA LEU A 174 -18.49 -19.88 -7.32
C LEU A 174 -18.92 -19.80 -5.83
N GLY A 175 -18.00 -19.47 -4.91
CA GLY A 175 -18.27 -19.38 -3.47
C GLY A 175 -18.01 -18.00 -2.92
#